data_AF-A0A957LKF2-F1
#
_entry.id   AF-A0A957LKF2-F1
#
_cell.length_a   1.000
_cell.length_b   1.000
_cell.length_c   1.000
_cell.angle_alpha   90.00
_cell.angle_beta   90.00
_cell.angle_gamma   90.00
#
_symmetry.space_group_name_H-M   'P 1'
#
loop_
_entity.id
_entity.type
_entity.pdbx_description
1 polymer ?
#
loop_
_entity_poly.entity_id
_entity_poly.type
_entity_poly.pdbx_seq_one_letter_code
_entity_poly.pdbx_strand_id
1 'polypeptide(L)'
;MNCPNCGAPMTLVPGHDYYTCAYCTTFVFPEQTEDHVRVLTEPVGLSCPLCKHALVAGSVAGTRVGYCARCRGILANRESFAGVVRTFRSRAKTPAIDPQPVKHDQLARRLPCPQCGRLMDVHPYYGPGNIIIDTCGACQLIWLDHGELSSVVDAPGRDRRR
;
A
#
# COMPACT_ATOMS: atom_id res chain seq x y z
N MET A 1 12.57 -8.99 -11.42
CA MET A 1 12.51 -10.36 -10.84
C MET A 1 12.89 -11.40 -11.91
N ASN A 2 13.29 -12.60 -11.50
CA ASN A 2 13.68 -13.68 -12.43
C ASN A 2 12.56 -14.70 -12.62
N CYS A 3 12.53 -15.34 -13.79
CA CYS A 3 11.54 -16.34 -14.16
C CYS A 3 11.75 -17.64 -13.37
N PRO A 4 10.73 -18.16 -12.67
CA PRO A 4 10.85 -19.41 -11.91
C PRO A 4 11.01 -20.64 -12.81
N ASN A 5 10.62 -20.54 -14.09
CA ASN A 5 10.69 -21.65 -15.05
C ASN A 5 12.06 -21.75 -15.74
N CYS A 6 12.63 -20.63 -16.19
CA CYS A 6 13.86 -20.63 -17.01
C CYS A 6 14.98 -19.72 -16.48
N GLY A 7 14.79 -19.02 -15.36
CA GLY A 7 15.78 -18.12 -14.76
C GLY A 7 15.96 -16.76 -15.46
N ALA A 8 15.41 -16.57 -16.66
CA ALA A 8 15.55 -15.32 -17.41
C ALA A 8 14.90 -14.11 -16.70
N PRO A 9 15.39 -12.88 -16.91
CA PRO A 9 14.77 -11.68 -16.36
C PRO A 9 13.34 -11.54 -16.90
N MET A 10 12.43 -11.13 -16.02
CA MET A 10 11.02 -10.91 -16.39
C MET A 10 10.70 -9.43 -16.51
N THR A 11 9.75 -9.13 -17.39
CA THR A 11 9.24 -7.77 -17.63
C THR A 11 7.83 -7.66 -17.06
N LEU A 12 7.57 -6.59 -16.32
CA LEU A 12 6.23 -6.26 -15.86
C LEU A 12 5.38 -5.85 -17.07
N VAL A 13 4.19 -6.41 -17.22
CA VAL A 13 3.32 -6.01 -18.33
C VAL A 13 2.72 -4.62 -18.02
N PRO A 14 2.86 -3.62 -18.91
CA PRO A 14 2.33 -2.28 -18.68
C PRO A 14 0.83 -2.29 -18.36
N GLY A 15 0.43 -1.61 -17.28
CA GLY A 15 -0.96 -1.55 -16.85
C GLY A 15 -1.48 -2.81 -16.14
N HIS A 16 -0.64 -3.83 -15.93
CA HIS A 16 -1.01 -5.06 -15.23
C HIS A 16 -0.16 -5.31 -13.99
N ASP A 17 -0.60 -6.27 -13.18
CA ASP A 17 0.03 -6.67 -11.92
C ASP A 17 0.74 -8.03 -12.04
N TYR A 18 1.22 -8.37 -13.24
CA TYR A 18 1.91 -9.64 -13.52
C TYR A 18 3.07 -9.44 -14.49
N TYR A 19 3.97 -10.41 -14.45
CA TYR A 19 5.18 -10.44 -15.27
C TYR A 19 5.07 -11.46 -16.37
N THR A 20 5.73 -11.18 -17.49
CA THR A 20 5.93 -12.13 -18.57
C THR A 20 7.41 -12.39 -18.79
N CYS A 21 7.74 -13.65 -19.09
CA CYS A 21 9.06 -14.03 -19.55
C CYS A 21 9.10 -14.01 -21.08
N ALA A 22 9.92 -13.15 -21.68
CA ALA A 22 10.09 -13.08 -23.13
C ALA A 22 10.69 -14.34 -23.76
N TYR A 23 11.28 -15.24 -22.95
CA TYR A 23 11.99 -16.42 -23.43
C TYR A 23 11.14 -17.69 -23.45
N CYS A 24 10.42 -17.97 -22.36
CA CYS A 24 9.60 -19.17 -22.24
C CYS A 24 8.10 -18.88 -22.14
N THR A 25 7.70 -17.60 -22.29
CA THR A 25 6.30 -17.14 -22.25
C THR A 25 5.57 -17.39 -20.93
N THR A 26 6.30 -17.76 -19.87
CA THR A 26 5.72 -17.96 -18.54
C THR A 26 5.21 -16.64 -17.98
N PHE A 27 3.99 -16.70 -17.43
CA PHE A 27 3.37 -15.62 -16.67
C PHE A 27 3.58 -15.85 -15.18
N VAL A 28 3.93 -14.80 -14.44
CA VAL A 28 4.05 -14.84 -12.98
C VAL A 28 3.21 -13.75 -12.36
N PHE A 29 2.30 -14.16 -11.47
CA PHE A 29 1.46 -13.28 -10.69
C PHE A 29 2.04 -13.22 -9.26
N PRO A 30 2.63 -12.09 -8.85
CA PRO A 30 3.17 -11.96 -7.49
C PRO A 30 2.08 -12.19 -6.44
N GLU A 31 2.45 -12.87 -5.35
CA GLU A 31 1.59 -13.04 -4.20
C GLU A 31 1.27 -11.68 -3.55
N GLN A 32 0.13 -11.63 -2.86
CA GLN A 32 -0.30 -10.46 -2.11
C GLN A 32 0.20 -10.54 -0.68
N THR A 33 0.65 -9.40 -0.14
CA THR A 33 0.91 -9.25 1.29
C THR A 33 -0.40 -9.23 2.08
N GLU A 34 -0.31 -9.19 3.41
CA GLU A 34 -1.45 -9.00 4.31
C GLU A 34 -2.25 -7.72 3.97
N ASP A 35 -1.55 -6.60 3.70
CA ASP A 35 -2.14 -5.35 3.18
C ASP A 35 -2.54 -5.41 1.69
N HIS A 36 -2.72 -6.60 1.12
CA HIS A 36 -3.13 -6.85 -0.26
C HIS A 36 -2.21 -6.26 -1.36
N VAL A 37 -0.96 -5.96 -1.02
CA VAL A 37 0.02 -5.38 -1.97
C VAL A 37 0.66 -6.48 -2.81
N ARG A 38 0.57 -6.37 -4.13
CA ARG A 38 1.42 -7.10 -5.08
C ARG A 38 2.69 -6.28 -5.31
N VAL A 39 3.85 -6.81 -4.95
CA VAL A 39 5.13 -6.08 -5.07
C VAL A 39 5.68 -6.18 -6.49
N LEU A 40 5.91 -5.05 -7.14
CA LEU A 40 6.28 -4.95 -8.56
C LEU A 40 7.76 -4.58 -8.79
N THR A 41 8.56 -4.47 -7.72
CA THR A 41 10.03 -4.31 -7.73
C THR A 41 10.63 -3.14 -8.52
N GLU A 42 9.84 -2.40 -9.31
CA GLU A 42 10.25 -1.20 -10.03
C GLU A 42 10.51 -0.08 -9.03
N PRO A 43 11.64 0.63 -9.06
CA PRO A 43 11.88 1.74 -8.16
C PRO A 43 10.92 2.90 -8.44
N VAL A 44 10.33 3.49 -7.40
CA VAL A 44 9.48 4.69 -7.55
C VAL A 44 10.26 6.00 -7.43
N GLY A 45 11.56 5.93 -7.16
CA GLY A 45 12.43 7.12 -7.00
C GLY A 45 12.23 7.88 -5.67
N LEU A 46 11.54 7.28 -4.70
CA LEU A 46 11.31 7.86 -3.37
C LEU A 46 11.85 6.93 -2.28
N SER A 47 12.22 7.50 -1.14
CA SER A 47 12.70 6.74 0.03
C SER A 47 11.59 6.59 1.07
N CYS A 48 11.57 5.47 1.79
CA CYS A 48 10.65 5.22 2.89
C CYS A 48 10.85 6.28 3.99
N PRO A 49 9.81 7.00 4.43
CA PRO A 49 9.95 8.04 5.45
C PRO A 49 10.40 7.48 6.81
N LEU A 50 10.01 6.24 7.13
CA LEU A 50 10.38 5.54 8.37
C LEU A 50 11.81 5.00 8.38
N CYS A 51 12.15 4.11 7.45
CA CYS A 51 13.41 3.37 7.50
C CYS A 51 14.43 3.79 6.43
N LYS A 52 14.10 4.80 5.61
CA LYS A 52 14.91 5.37 4.51
C LYS A 52 15.26 4.41 3.36
N HIS A 53 14.78 3.17 3.41
CA HIS A 53 14.94 2.20 2.32
C HIS A 53 14.21 2.66 1.05
N ALA A 54 14.76 2.36 -0.13
CA ALA A 54 14.12 2.71 -1.40
C ALA A 54 12.71 2.08 -1.50
N LEU A 55 11.74 2.88 -1.93
CA LEU A 55 10.41 2.38 -2.23
C LEU A 55 10.39 1.74 -3.61
N VAL A 56 9.63 0.66 -3.72
CA VAL A 56 9.33 -0.01 -4.99
C VAL A 56 7.85 0.14 -5.31
N ALA A 57 7.49 -0.02 -6.58
CA ALA A 57 6.10 -0.01 -7.01
C ALA A 57 5.41 -1.23 -6.41
N GLY A 58 4.24 -1.00 -5.83
CA GLY A 58 3.26 -2.01 -5.47
C GLY A 58 1.97 -1.76 -6.23
N SER A 59 1.11 -2.78 -6.30
CA SER A 59 -0.25 -2.64 -6.77
C SER A 59 -1.24 -3.22 -5.78
N VAL A 60 -2.30 -2.46 -5.53
CA VAL A 60 -3.37 -2.78 -4.60
C VAL A 60 -4.68 -2.59 -5.35
N ALA A 61 -5.37 -3.70 -5.65
CA ALA A 61 -6.56 -3.71 -6.51
C ALA A 61 -6.39 -2.95 -7.85
N GLY A 62 -5.24 -3.11 -8.52
CA GLY A 62 -4.91 -2.43 -9.77
C GLY A 62 -4.46 -0.96 -9.61
N THR A 63 -4.42 -0.45 -8.38
CA THR A 63 -3.96 0.92 -8.08
C THR A 63 -2.49 0.90 -7.69
N ARG A 64 -1.69 1.75 -8.33
CA ARG A 64 -0.25 1.86 -8.03
C ARG A 64 0.00 2.61 -6.72
N VAL A 65 0.89 2.04 -5.91
CA VAL A 65 1.35 2.61 -4.63
C VAL A 65 2.86 2.45 -4.53
N GLY A 66 3.51 3.28 -3.71
CA GLY A 66 4.85 3.00 -3.22
C GLY A 66 4.79 1.97 -2.09
N TYR A 67 5.68 1.00 -2.10
CA TYR A 67 5.76 -0.04 -1.08
C TYR A 67 7.20 -0.15 -0.55
N CYS A 68 7.34 -0.25 0.77
CA CYS A 68 8.65 -0.48 1.39
C CYS A 68 8.86 -1.97 1.65
N ALA A 69 9.81 -2.60 0.96
CA ALA A 69 10.13 -4.02 1.19
C ALA A 69 10.71 -4.31 2.60
N ARG A 70 11.17 -3.30 3.33
CA ARG A 70 11.77 -3.45 4.67
C ARG A 70 10.74 -3.35 5.80
N CYS A 71 10.03 -2.23 5.90
CA CYS A 71 9.04 -2.01 6.95
C CYS A 71 7.61 -2.33 6.53
N ARG A 72 7.39 -2.70 5.26
CA ARG A 72 6.10 -3.04 4.66
C ARG A 72 5.06 -1.92 4.63
N GLY A 73 5.50 -0.67 4.87
CA GLY A 73 4.63 0.50 4.76
C GLY A 73 4.30 0.87 3.32
N ILE A 74 3.18 1.59 3.16
CA ILE A 74 2.57 1.95 1.88
C ILE A 74 2.56 3.47 1.75
N LEU A 75 3.01 3.96 0.61
CA LEU A 75 2.87 5.35 0.19
C LEU A 75 1.83 5.43 -0.91
N ALA A 76 0.71 6.10 -0.66
CA ALA A 76 -0.34 6.32 -1.64
C ALA A 76 -0.60 7.82 -1.80
N ASN A 77 -1.19 8.23 -2.91
CA ASN A 77 -1.86 9.53 -2.96
C ASN A 77 -3.31 9.39 -2.45
N ARG A 78 -3.96 10.54 -2.21
CA ARG A 78 -5.33 10.58 -1.69
C ARG A 78 -6.36 9.83 -2.56
N GLU A 79 -6.27 9.96 -3.88
CA GLU A 79 -7.20 9.32 -4.81
C GLU A 79 -7.02 7.80 -4.82
N SER A 80 -5.76 7.35 -4.90
CA SER A 80 -5.37 5.95 -4.84
C SER A 80 -5.84 5.29 -3.54
N PHE A 81 -5.60 5.93 -2.40
CA PHE A 81 -6.03 5.40 -1.11
C PHE A 81 -7.56 5.28 -1.02
N ALA A 82 -8.30 6.32 -1.39
CA ALA A 82 -9.75 6.29 -1.39
C ALA A 82 -10.32 5.21 -2.33
N GLY A 83 -9.74 5.07 -3.52
CA GLY A 83 -10.14 4.06 -4.51
C GLY A 83 -9.89 2.63 -4.02
N VAL A 84 -8.75 2.39 -3.37
CA VAL A 84 -8.39 1.11 -2.75
C VAL A 84 -9.39 0.76 -1.65
N VAL A 85 -9.62 1.65 -0.68
CA VAL A 85 -10.54 1.42 0.44
C VAL A 85 -11.95 1.11 -0.07
N ARG A 86 -12.46 1.91 -1.03
CA ARG A 86 -13.78 1.70 -1.62
C ARG A 86 -13.89 0.34 -2.29
N THR A 87 -12.90 -0.03 -3.11
CA THR A 87 -12.91 -1.29 -3.88
C THR A 87 -12.90 -2.51 -2.98
N PHE A 88 -12.04 -2.53 -1.96
CA PHE A 88 -11.94 -3.67 -1.06
C PHE A 88 -13.17 -3.80 -0.18
N ARG A 89 -13.62 -2.70 0.43
CA ARG A 89 -14.77 -2.74 1.35
C ARG A 89 -16.05 -3.14 0.63
N SER A 90 -16.31 -2.64 -0.58
CA SER A 90 -17.49 -3.05 -1.34
C SER A 90 -17.50 -4.55 -1.68
N ARG A 91 -16.32 -5.17 -1.78
CA ARG A 91 -16.14 -6.60 -2.12
C ARG A 91 -15.85 -7.48 -0.90
N ALA A 92 -15.80 -6.93 0.31
CA ALA A 92 -15.38 -7.63 1.50
C ALA A 92 -16.36 -8.76 1.87
N LYS A 93 -15.93 -10.02 1.70
CA LYS A 93 -16.72 -11.21 2.09
C LYS A 93 -16.36 -11.72 3.47
N THR A 94 -15.27 -11.28 4.06
CA THR A 94 -14.85 -11.65 5.41
C THR A 94 -15.76 -11.01 6.46
N PRO A 95 -15.95 -11.65 7.63
CA PRO A 95 -16.52 -11.00 8.79
C PRO A 95 -15.77 -9.71 9.10
N ALA A 96 -16.48 -8.71 9.61
CA ALA A 96 -15.82 -7.50 10.08
C ALA A 96 -14.99 -7.83 11.35
N ILE A 97 -13.85 -7.16 11.49
CA ILE A 97 -12.99 -7.26 12.66
C ILE A 97 -13.06 -5.91 13.37
N ASP A 98 -13.42 -5.92 14.65
CA ASP A 98 -13.48 -4.69 15.43
C ASP A 98 -12.08 -4.06 15.53
N PRO A 99 -11.93 -2.79 15.15
CA PRO A 99 -10.63 -2.15 15.14
C PRO A 99 -10.14 -1.92 16.56
N GLN A 100 -8.83 -2.09 16.75
CA GLN A 100 -8.20 -1.81 18.04
C GLN A 100 -8.29 -0.32 18.37
N PRO A 101 -8.30 0.06 19.66
CA PRO A 101 -8.18 1.45 20.05
C PRO A 101 -6.90 2.07 19.49
N VAL A 102 -7.01 3.32 19.03
CA VAL A 102 -5.87 4.07 18.54
C VAL A 102 -4.83 4.21 19.65
N LYS A 103 -3.59 3.82 19.36
CA LYS A 103 -2.48 4.08 20.29
C LYS A 103 -2.02 5.53 20.12
N HIS A 104 -2.27 6.35 21.13
CA HIS A 104 -2.00 7.79 21.08
C HIS A 104 -0.51 8.15 20.98
N ASP A 105 0.40 7.22 21.31
CA ASP A 105 1.84 7.39 21.15
C ASP A 105 2.25 7.61 19.69
N GLN A 106 1.53 7.02 18.74
CA GLN A 106 1.75 7.22 17.30
C GLN A 106 1.51 8.67 16.87
N LEU A 107 0.65 9.44 17.56
CA LEU A 107 0.39 10.87 17.24
C LEU A 107 1.60 11.79 17.49
N ALA A 108 2.57 11.33 18.28
CA ALA A 108 3.82 12.06 18.52
C ALA A 108 4.82 11.92 17.36
N ARG A 109 4.59 10.99 16.43
CA ARG A 109 5.46 10.75 15.27
C ARG A 109 5.56 12.00 14.40
N ARG A 110 6.74 12.23 13.82
CA ARG A 110 6.97 13.30 12.83
C ARG A 110 7.78 12.73 11.68
N LEU A 111 7.13 12.47 10.55
CA LEU A 111 7.78 11.97 9.34
C LEU A 111 7.97 13.09 8.31
N PRO A 112 9.15 13.19 7.66
CA PRO A 112 9.30 14.04 6.50
C PRO A 112 8.65 13.38 5.29
N CYS A 113 7.94 14.17 4.49
CA CYS A 113 7.37 13.74 3.22
C CYS A 113 8.50 13.28 2.29
N PRO A 114 8.41 12.07 1.71
CA PRO A 114 9.49 11.55 0.87
C PRO A 114 9.64 12.31 -0.46
N GLN A 115 8.61 13.06 -0.88
CA GLN A 115 8.63 13.84 -2.12
C GLN A 115 9.13 15.28 -1.94
N CYS A 116 8.71 15.99 -0.88
CA CYS A 116 9.05 17.40 -0.70
C CYS A 116 9.83 17.72 0.58
N GLY A 117 10.09 16.74 1.44
CA GLY A 117 10.83 16.90 2.70
C GLY A 117 10.08 17.61 3.84
N ARG A 118 8.91 18.22 3.58
CA ARG A 118 8.10 18.87 4.63
C ARG A 118 7.59 17.85 5.64
N LEU A 119 7.44 18.26 6.90
CA LEU A 119 6.82 17.40 7.91
C LEU A 119 5.38 17.07 7.54
N MET A 120 5.02 15.81 7.72
CA MET A 120 3.68 15.29 7.51
C MET A 120 2.84 15.50 8.76
N ASP A 121 1.55 15.75 8.54
CA ASP A 121 0.55 15.85 9.60
C ASP A 121 0.15 14.44 10.04
N VAL A 122 0.22 14.18 11.34
CA VAL A 122 -0.13 12.88 11.92
C VAL A 122 -1.49 13.00 12.58
N HIS A 123 -2.46 12.22 12.14
CA HIS A 123 -3.82 12.31 12.64
C HIS A 123 -4.57 10.99 12.51
N PRO A 124 -5.64 10.78 13.31
CA PRO A 124 -6.54 9.66 13.10
C PRO A 124 -7.11 9.67 11.68
N TYR A 125 -7.19 8.50 11.07
CA TYR A 125 -8.03 8.33 9.90
C TYR A 125 -9.49 8.31 10.34
N TYR A 126 -10.24 9.35 9.99
CA TYR A 126 -11.67 9.48 10.32
C TYR A 126 -12.59 8.56 9.48
N GLY A 127 -12.04 7.47 8.96
CA GLY A 127 -12.78 6.39 8.32
C GLY A 127 -12.72 5.11 9.16
N PRO A 128 -13.10 3.96 8.59
CA PRO A 128 -13.07 2.69 9.29
C PRO A 128 -11.62 2.27 9.62
N GLY A 129 -11.42 1.53 10.71
CA GLY A 129 -10.13 0.90 11.04
C GLY A 129 -9.39 1.47 12.25
N ASN A 130 -9.77 2.64 12.77
CA ASN A 130 -9.09 3.32 13.88
C ASN A 130 -7.54 3.35 13.73
N ILE A 131 -7.07 3.77 12.56
CA ILE A 131 -5.64 3.87 12.25
C ILE A 131 -5.14 5.33 12.38
N ILE A 132 -3.82 5.53 12.45
CA ILE A 132 -3.19 6.85 12.41
C ILE A 132 -2.39 6.96 11.11
N ILE A 133 -2.79 7.89 10.27
CA ILE A 133 -2.08 8.13 9.01
C ILE A 133 -1.23 9.39 9.10
N ASP A 134 -0.13 9.37 8.35
CA ASP A 134 0.68 10.57 8.11
C ASP A 134 0.30 11.11 6.73
N THR A 135 -0.02 12.40 6.63
CA THR A 135 -0.39 13.04 5.36
C THR A 135 0.47 14.26 5.05
N CYS A 136 0.81 14.42 3.77
CA CYS A 136 1.48 15.62 3.27
C CYS A 136 0.46 16.47 2.50
N GLY A 137 0.01 17.58 3.08
CA GLY A 137 -0.92 18.49 2.42
C GLY A 137 -0.39 19.09 1.10
N ALA A 138 0.93 19.24 0.95
CA ALA A 138 1.53 19.79 -0.26
C ALA A 138 1.58 18.80 -1.43
N CYS A 139 1.89 17.53 -1.16
CA CYS A 139 2.01 16.49 -2.19
C CYS A 139 0.77 15.61 -2.31
N GLN A 140 -0.21 15.77 -1.42
CA GLN A 140 -1.40 14.91 -1.30
C GLN A 140 -1.04 13.43 -1.10
N LEU A 141 0.12 13.17 -0.50
CA LEU A 141 0.61 11.84 -0.17
C LEU A 141 0.15 11.42 1.22
N ILE A 142 -0.13 10.13 1.35
CA ILE A 142 -0.56 9.43 2.56
C ILE A 142 0.43 8.30 2.78
N TRP A 143 0.99 8.22 3.98
CA TRP A 143 1.77 7.08 4.43
C TRP A 143 0.93 6.23 5.38
N LEU A 144 0.93 4.92 5.11
CA LEU A 144 0.33 3.90 5.95
C LEU A 144 1.41 2.96 6.46
N ASP A 145 1.35 2.63 7.74
CA ASP A 145 2.17 1.60 8.34
C ASP A 145 1.64 0.20 7.98
N HIS A 146 2.48 -0.80 8.22
CA HIS A 146 2.13 -2.19 8.01
C HIS A 146 0.88 -2.59 8.82
N GLY A 147 -0.09 -3.21 8.16
CA GLY A 147 -1.35 -3.69 8.74
C GLY A 147 -2.44 -2.63 8.84
N GLU A 148 -2.15 -1.35 8.59
CA GLU A 148 -3.16 -0.29 8.67
C GLU A 148 -4.17 -0.38 7.54
N LEU A 149 -3.73 -0.75 6.33
CA LEU A 149 -4.65 -0.92 5.21
C LEU A 149 -5.60 -2.10 5.45
N SER A 150 -5.09 -3.24 5.93
CA SER A 150 -5.94 -4.37 6.32
C SER A 150 -6.94 -3.97 7.42
N SER A 151 -6.50 -3.21 8.42
CA SER A 151 -7.38 -2.72 9.50
C SER A 151 -8.54 -1.85 8.97
N VAL A 152 -8.26 -0.97 8.01
CA VAL A 152 -9.28 -0.16 7.31
C VAL A 152 -10.21 -1.05 6.49
N VAL A 153 -9.67 -2.02 5.78
CA VAL A 153 -10.43 -2.92 4.91
C VAL A 153 -11.34 -3.83 5.73
N ASP A 154 -10.91 -4.34 6.88
CA ASP A 154 -11.64 -5.32 7.70
C ASP A 154 -12.56 -4.72 8.76
N ALA A 155 -12.44 -3.43 9.06
CA ALA A 155 -13.29 -2.78 10.04
C ALA A 155 -14.80 -2.81 9.67
N PRO A 156 -15.71 -2.76 10.65
CA PRO A 156 -17.16 -2.72 10.42
C PRO A 156 -17.60 -1.51 9.58
N GLY A 157 -18.78 -1.60 8.97
CA GLY A 157 -19.38 -0.49 8.22
C GLY A 157 -20.42 -0.93 7.20
N ARG A 158 -21.39 -0.05 6.91
CA ARG A 158 -22.48 -0.28 5.94
C ARG A 158 -22.02 -0.39 4.49
N ASP A 159 -20.78 0.01 4.24
CA ASP A 159 -20.10 -0.05 2.94
C ASP A 159 -19.43 -1.40 2.68
N ARG A 160 -19.44 -2.33 3.65
CA ARG A 160 -19.13 -3.74 3.42
C ARG A 160 -20.32 -4.45 2.76
N ARG A 161 -20.06 -5.27 1.75
CA ARG A 161 -21.06 -6.15 1.07
C ARG A 161 -22.25 -5.39 0.48
N ARG A 162 -22.01 -4.65 -0.61
CA ARG A 162 -23.10 -4.22 -1.50
C ARG A 162 -23.26 -5.16 -2.67
#